data_AF-A0A967SRS4-F1
#
_entry.id   AF-A0A967SRS4-F1
#
_cell.length_a   1.000
_cell.length_b   1.000
_cell.length_c   1.000
_cell.angle_alpha   90.00
_cell.angle_beta   90.00
_cell.angle_gamma   90.00
#
_symmetry.space_group_name_H-M   'P 1'
#
loop_
_entity.id
_entity.type
_entity.pdbx_description
1 polymer ?
#
loop_
_entity_poly.entity_id
_entity_poly.type
_entity_poly.pdbx_seq_one_letter_code
_entity_poly.pdbx_strand_id
1 'polypeptide(L)'
;MPNNFQNLIPMKIGILLALLTLTYGFGLGGVFGAFEEDIKTHLKTKAQDVKDSIYHGDDDKIKSILDKSWVYFKRAHLHANGLGTASLAMILLLSFIQANDLFRKVTAIALGIGSLGYASFWMFAALKAPALGSTGAAKESLNWLAVPTSFLCIGGLLAVLSKFVYQAFTSKADQANVVVEL
;
A
#
# COMPACT_ATOMS: atom_id res chain seq x y z
N MET A 1 27.92 1.85 20.20
CA MET A 1 26.80 1.28 19.41
C MET A 1 26.75 2.04 18.09
N PRO A 2 26.57 1.38 16.94
CA PRO A 2 26.32 2.09 15.69
C PRO A 2 25.10 3.00 15.85
N ASN A 3 25.19 4.22 15.34
CA ASN A 3 24.11 5.19 15.46
C ASN A 3 22.97 4.78 14.51
N ASN A 4 21.98 4.04 15.01
CA ASN A 4 20.85 3.52 14.21
C ASN A 4 20.09 4.64 13.46
N PHE A 5 20.16 5.89 13.93
CA PHE A 5 19.60 7.03 13.20
C PHE A 5 20.33 7.32 11.88
N GLN A 6 21.63 7.07 11.78
CA GLN A 6 22.36 7.22 10.50
C GLN A 6 21.87 6.21 9.45
N ASN A 7 21.47 5.00 9.88
CA ASN A 7 20.90 3.98 8.99
C ASN A 7 19.55 4.41 8.39
N LEU A 8 18.86 5.40 8.96
CA LEU A 8 17.60 5.92 8.43
C LEU A 8 17.81 6.89 7.25
N ILE A 9 18.97 7.52 7.13
CA ILE A 9 19.25 8.53 6.10
C ILE A 9 19.04 7.97 4.68
N PRO A 10 19.57 6.78 4.32
CA PRO A 10 19.32 6.18 3.01
C PRO A 10 17.85 5.85 2.75
N MET A 11 17.06 5.65 3.81
CA MET A 11 15.67 5.19 3.77
C MET A 11 14.64 6.32 3.84
N LYS A 12 15.07 7.58 3.98
CA LYS A 12 14.20 8.75 4.23
C LYS A 12 13.02 8.88 3.25
N ILE A 13 13.23 8.52 1.98
CA ILE A 13 12.17 8.56 0.97
C ILE A 13 11.14 7.46 1.21
N GLY A 14 11.58 6.24 1.53
CA GLY A 14 10.67 5.15 1.89
C GLY A 14 9.87 5.46 3.16
N ILE A 15 10.51 6.06 4.16
CA ILE A 15 9.86 6.50 5.40
C ILE A 15 8.78 7.54 5.09
N LEU A 16 9.13 8.57 4.30
CA LEU A 16 8.19 9.61 3.89
C LEU A 16 6.99 9.01 3.16
N LEU A 17 7.22 8.10 2.22
CA LEU A 17 6.14 7.44 1.48
C LEU A 17 5.24 6.61 2.40
N ALA A 18 5.80 5.83 3.33
CA ALA A 18 5.01 5.06 4.29
C ALA A 18 4.16 5.96 5.21
N LEU A 19 4.72 7.08 5.68
CA LEU A 19 3.99 8.08 6.46
C LEU A 19 2.91 8.78 5.63
N LEU A 20 3.19 9.08 4.36
CA LEU A 20 2.18 9.61 3.44
C LEU A 20 1.04 8.62 3.25
N THR A 21 1.32 7.32 3.10
CA THR A 21 0.29 6.27 3.04
C THR A 21 -0.56 6.24 4.31
N LEU A 22 0.04 6.41 5.50
CA LEU A 22 -0.71 6.48 6.76
C LEU A 22 -1.59 7.73 6.84
N THR A 23 -1.02 8.89 6.56
CA THR A 23 -1.77 10.16 6.54
C THR A 23 -2.91 10.10 5.54
N TYR A 24 -2.68 9.49 4.37
CA TYR A 24 -3.71 9.21 3.39
C TYR A 24 -4.82 8.33 3.98
N GLY A 25 -4.48 7.21 4.62
CA GLY A 25 -5.44 6.31 5.25
C GLY A 25 -6.28 6.98 6.33
N PHE A 26 -5.66 7.70 7.28
CA PHE A 26 -6.40 8.48 8.27
C PHE A 26 -7.25 9.59 7.65
N GLY A 27 -6.72 10.27 6.64
CA GLY A 27 -7.45 11.27 5.86
C GLY A 27 -8.71 10.70 5.22
N LEU A 28 -8.64 9.49 4.65
CA LEU A 28 -9.81 8.79 4.14
C LEU A 28 -10.83 8.48 5.23
N GLY A 29 -10.38 8.06 6.43
CA GLY A 29 -11.28 7.82 7.55
C GLY A 29 -12.05 9.08 7.96
N GLY A 30 -11.37 10.22 8.03
CA GLY A 30 -11.99 11.52 8.30
C GLY A 30 -12.96 11.94 7.20
N VAL A 31 -12.57 11.79 5.93
CA VAL A 31 -13.42 12.10 4.77
C VAL A 31 -14.67 11.23 4.73
N PHE A 32 -14.54 9.92 5.01
CA PHE A 32 -15.71 9.03 5.09
C PHE A 32 -16.65 9.46 6.21
N GLY A 33 -16.13 9.80 7.40
CA GLY A 33 -16.96 10.26 8.51
C GLY A 33 -17.68 11.59 8.25
N ALA A 34 -17.05 12.51 7.53
CA ALA A 34 -17.59 13.85 7.29
C ALA A 34 -18.48 13.97 6.03
N PHE A 35 -18.19 13.19 4.98
CA PHE A 35 -18.74 13.38 3.63
C PHE A 35 -19.28 12.09 2.99
N GLU A 36 -19.71 11.10 3.78
CA GLU A 36 -20.21 9.82 3.26
C GLU A 36 -21.32 10.00 2.22
N GLU A 37 -22.33 10.81 2.52
CA GLU A 37 -23.49 11.02 1.65
C GLU A 37 -23.12 11.77 0.36
N ASP A 38 -22.20 12.73 0.41
CA ASP A 38 -21.68 13.42 -0.77
C ASP A 38 -20.92 12.46 -1.69
N ILE A 39 -20.12 11.56 -1.12
CA ILE A 39 -19.39 10.54 -1.88
C ILE A 39 -20.37 9.59 -2.56
N LYS A 40 -21.35 9.05 -1.82
CA LYS A 40 -22.36 8.16 -2.40
C LYS A 40 -23.17 8.86 -3.49
N THR A 41 -23.55 10.12 -3.27
CA THR A 41 -24.26 10.94 -4.24
C THR A 41 -23.42 11.11 -5.49
N HIS A 42 -22.13 11.44 -5.37
CA HIS A 42 -21.22 11.55 -6.51
C HIS A 42 -21.16 10.25 -7.33
N LEU A 43 -21.00 9.10 -6.68
CA LEU A 43 -20.97 7.80 -7.38
C LEU A 43 -22.30 7.51 -8.08
N LYS A 44 -23.42 7.82 -7.43
CA LYS A 44 -24.75 7.66 -8.01
C LYS A 44 -24.90 8.52 -9.26
N THR A 45 -24.51 9.80 -9.19
CA THR A 45 -24.51 10.69 -10.37
C THR A 45 -23.70 10.07 -11.51
N LYS A 46 -22.48 9.58 -11.24
CA LYS A 46 -21.65 8.93 -12.27
C LYS A 46 -22.27 7.68 -12.88
N ALA A 47 -23.02 6.90 -12.13
CA ALA A 47 -23.77 5.77 -12.69
C ALA A 47 -24.98 6.22 -13.52
N GLN A 48 -25.70 7.25 -13.05
CA GLN A 48 -26.88 7.78 -13.75
C GLN A 48 -26.53 8.44 -15.08
N ASP A 49 -25.38 9.14 -15.16
CA ASP A 49 -24.87 9.74 -16.40
C ASP A 49 -24.72 8.72 -17.55
N VAL A 50 -24.54 7.43 -17.22
CA VAL A 50 -24.34 6.34 -18.18
C VAL A 50 -25.43 5.25 -18.07
N LYS A 51 -26.57 5.56 -17.43
CA LYS A 51 -27.63 4.59 -17.14
C LYS A 51 -28.14 3.88 -18.39
N ASP A 52 -28.46 4.62 -19.44
CA ASP A 52 -29.06 4.01 -20.64
C ASP A 52 -28.02 3.34 -21.54
N SER A 53 -26.81 3.92 -21.62
CA SER A 53 -25.75 3.46 -22.54
C SER A 53 -24.94 2.28 -22.02
N ILE A 54 -24.65 2.23 -20.71
CA ILE A 54 -23.79 1.20 -20.10
C ILE A 54 -24.59 0.23 -19.22
N TYR A 55 -25.59 0.74 -18.51
CA TYR A 55 -26.43 -0.08 -17.64
C TYR A 55 -27.72 -0.57 -18.31
N HIS A 56 -28.10 -0.03 -19.47
CA HIS A 56 -29.34 -0.36 -20.18
C HIS A 56 -30.59 -0.26 -19.28
N GLY A 57 -30.61 0.73 -18.38
CA GLY A 57 -31.70 0.93 -17.44
C GLY A 57 -31.72 -0.02 -16.23
N ASP A 58 -30.75 -0.91 -16.08
CA ASP A 58 -30.66 -1.89 -14.99
C ASP A 58 -30.28 -1.23 -13.65
N ASP A 59 -31.30 -0.82 -12.89
CA ASP A 59 -31.15 -0.18 -11.58
C ASP A 59 -30.56 -1.11 -10.50
N ASP A 60 -30.80 -2.43 -10.60
CA ASP A 60 -30.23 -3.41 -9.67
C ASP A 60 -28.72 -3.54 -9.87
N LYS A 61 -28.27 -3.55 -11.13
CA LYS A 61 -26.86 -3.51 -11.46
C LYS A 61 -26.21 -2.20 -11.03
N ILE A 62 -26.87 -1.05 -11.21
CA ILE A 62 -26.37 0.23 -10.69
C ILE A 62 -26.14 0.12 -9.18
N LYS A 63 -27.15 -0.30 -8.42
CA LYS A 63 -27.05 -0.47 -6.96
C LYS A 63 -25.88 -1.39 -6.57
N SER A 64 -25.77 -2.55 -7.22
CA SER A 64 -24.68 -3.51 -6.98
C SER A 64 -23.29 -2.91 -7.21
N ILE A 65 -23.13 -2.08 -8.27
CA ILE A 65 -21.86 -1.41 -8.55
C ILE A 65 -21.57 -0.31 -7.53
N LEU A 66 -22.57 0.48 -7.12
CA LEU A 66 -22.40 1.52 -6.09
C LEU A 66 -21.98 0.91 -4.75
N ASP A 67 -22.64 -0.17 -4.33
CA ASP A 67 -22.32 -0.88 -3.08
C ASP A 67 -20.88 -1.42 -3.10
N LYS A 68 -20.46 -2.04 -4.22
CA LYS A 68 -19.08 -2.51 -4.37
C LYS A 68 -18.06 -1.38 -4.46
N SER A 69 -18.42 -0.26 -5.07
CA SER A 69 -17.56 0.93 -5.13
C SER A 69 -17.31 1.48 -3.72
N TRP A 70 -18.33 1.53 -2.87
CA TRP A 70 -18.17 1.86 -1.45
C TRP A 70 -17.25 0.89 -0.71
N VAL A 71 -17.37 -0.42 -0.98
CA VAL A 71 -16.43 -1.41 -0.44
C VAL A 71 -15.00 -1.11 -0.89
N TYR A 72 -14.77 -0.66 -2.13
CA TYR A 72 -13.43 -0.31 -2.62
C TYR A 72 -12.86 0.94 -1.95
N PHE A 73 -13.67 1.95 -1.65
CA PHE A 73 -13.24 3.08 -0.79
C PHE A 73 -12.77 2.58 0.58
N LYS A 74 -13.56 1.72 1.24
CA LYS A 74 -13.17 1.13 2.52
C LYS A 74 -11.89 0.31 2.42
N ARG A 75 -11.68 -0.42 1.32
CA ARG A 75 -10.41 -1.13 1.05
C ARG A 75 -9.24 -0.18 0.88
N ALA A 76 -9.42 0.96 0.22
CA ALA A 76 -8.37 1.98 0.10
C ALA A 76 -7.91 2.47 1.48
N HIS A 77 -8.87 2.79 2.36
CA HIS A 77 -8.59 3.18 3.75
C HIS A 77 -7.88 2.07 4.55
N LEU A 78 -8.42 0.85 4.52
CA LEU A 78 -7.85 -0.29 5.25
C LEU A 78 -6.44 -0.64 4.76
N HIS A 79 -6.23 -0.70 3.45
CA HIS A 79 -4.91 -0.97 2.88
C HIS A 79 -3.93 0.18 3.13
N ALA A 80 -4.37 1.43 3.09
CA ALA A 80 -3.51 2.57 3.42
C ALA A 80 -2.98 2.46 4.86
N ASN A 81 -3.86 2.25 5.84
CA ASN A 81 -3.45 2.13 7.24
C ASN A 81 -2.63 0.85 7.50
N GLY A 82 -3.09 -0.30 7.00
CA GLY A 82 -2.41 -1.58 7.18
C GLY A 82 -1.04 -1.62 6.51
N LEU A 83 -0.97 -1.31 5.21
CA LEU A 83 0.29 -1.35 4.46
C LEU A 83 1.21 -0.21 4.85
N GLY A 84 0.71 1.01 5.08
CA GLY A 84 1.52 2.13 5.56
C GLY A 84 2.20 1.81 6.90
N THR A 85 1.45 1.25 7.85
CA THR A 85 1.99 0.83 9.16
C THR A 85 3.02 -0.29 9.00
N ALA A 86 2.67 -1.35 8.25
CA ALA A 86 3.55 -2.48 8.03
C ALA A 86 4.85 -2.06 7.31
N SER A 87 4.76 -1.24 6.27
CA SER A 87 5.92 -0.72 5.55
C SER A 87 6.80 0.13 6.45
N LEU A 88 6.23 1.04 7.27
CA LEU A 88 7.01 1.82 8.22
C LEU A 88 7.72 0.93 9.24
N ALA A 89 7.02 -0.04 9.82
CA ALA A 89 7.60 -1.00 10.76
C ALA A 89 8.74 -1.81 10.14
N MET A 90 8.59 -2.29 8.90
CA MET A 90 9.63 -3.02 8.18
C MET A 90 10.84 -2.14 7.84
N ILE A 91 10.64 -0.87 7.50
CA ILE A 91 11.73 0.09 7.26
C ILE A 91 12.48 0.37 8.56
N LEU A 92 11.76 0.53 9.68
CA LEU A 92 12.38 0.70 10.99
C LEU A 92 13.15 -0.55 11.41
N LEU A 93 12.57 -1.75 11.22
CA LEU A 93 13.27 -3.03 11.45
C LEU A 93 14.57 -3.10 10.62
N LEU A 94 14.52 -2.69 9.36
CA LEU A 94 15.68 -2.67 8.48
C LEU A 94 16.82 -1.82 9.07
N SER A 95 16.54 -0.75 9.83
CA SER A 95 17.57 0.07 10.48
C SER A 95 18.43 -0.69 11.51
N PHE A 96 17.92 -1.80 12.06
CA PHE A 96 18.61 -2.67 13.02
C PHE A 96 19.31 -3.87 12.36
N ILE A 97 19.08 -4.08 11.06
CA ILE A 97 19.69 -5.16 10.28
C ILE A 97 20.96 -4.63 9.62
N GLN A 98 22.04 -5.41 9.60
CA GLN A 98 23.27 -5.11 8.89
C GLN A 98 23.04 -5.21 7.38
N ALA A 99 22.94 -4.07 6.72
CA ALA A 99 22.77 -3.97 5.28
C ALA A 99 23.48 -2.71 4.74
N ASN A 100 23.91 -2.77 3.48
CA ASN A 100 24.47 -1.60 2.80
C ASN A 100 23.38 -0.57 2.44
N ASP A 101 23.80 0.66 2.17
CA ASP A 101 22.87 1.78 1.94
C ASP A 101 22.00 1.61 0.71
N LEU A 102 22.51 0.97 -0.34
CA LEU A 102 21.74 0.72 -1.56
C LEU A 102 20.57 -0.23 -1.28
N PHE A 103 20.83 -1.34 -0.57
CA PHE A 103 19.80 -2.30 -0.17
C PHE A 103 18.73 -1.64 0.70
N ARG A 104 19.17 -0.83 1.68
CA ARG A 104 18.27 -0.04 2.55
C ARG A 104 17.37 0.87 1.73
N LYS A 105 17.96 1.68 0.85
CA LYS A 105 17.27 2.65 0.02
C LYS A 105 16.25 1.99 -0.90
N VAL A 106 16.66 0.98 -1.67
CA VAL A 106 15.79 0.30 -2.65
C VAL A 106 14.65 -0.41 -1.94
N THR A 107 14.94 -1.15 -0.87
CA THR A 107 13.92 -1.89 -0.11
C THR A 107 12.90 -0.93 0.52
N ALA A 108 13.36 0.17 1.14
CA ALA A 108 12.48 1.15 1.74
C ALA A 108 11.61 1.88 0.71
N ILE A 109 12.17 2.24 -0.45
CA ILE A 109 11.39 2.85 -1.55
C ILE A 109 10.36 1.86 -2.10
N ALA A 110 10.73 0.59 -2.30
CA ALA A 110 9.81 -0.43 -2.78
C ALA A 110 8.62 -0.63 -1.83
N LEU A 111 8.86 -0.70 -0.51
CA LEU A 111 7.81 -0.74 0.52
C LEU A 111 6.93 0.53 0.48
N GLY A 112 7.54 1.71 0.40
CA GLY A 112 6.82 2.98 0.37
C GLY A 112 5.94 3.15 -0.88
N ILE A 113 6.51 2.98 -2.08
CA ILE A 113 5.77 3.08 -3.34
C ILE A 113 4.71 1.98 -3.43
N GLY A 114 5.05 0.76 -3.01
CA GLY A 114 4.13 -0.38 -3.06
C GLY A 114 2.90 -0.18 -2.18
N SER A 115 3.09 0.27 -0.94
CA SER A 115 1.99 0.54 -0.01
C SER A 115 1.08 1.68 -0.50
N LEU A 116 1.65 2.82 -0.88
CA LEU A 116 0.89 3.98 -1.35
C LEU A 116 0.14 3.67 -2.65
N GLY A 117 0.84 3.07 -3.61
CA GLY A 117 0.29 2.77 -4.92
C GLY A 117 -0.84 1.75 -4.86
N TYR A 118 -0.70 0.68 -4.08
CA TYR A 118 -1.74 -0.33 -3.94
C TYR A 118 -2.97 0.18 -3.19
N ALA A 119 -2.78 1.02 -2.16
CA ALA A 119 -3.90 1.68 -1.49
C ALA A 119 -4.63 2.67 -2.42
N SER A 120 -3.89 3.40 -3.25
CA SER A 120 -4.45 4.33 -4.26
C SER A 120 -5.20 3.60 -5.37
N PHE A 121 -4.77 2.39 -5.76
CA PHE A 121 -5.49 1.55 -6.71
C PHE A 121 -6.95 1.31 -6.29
N TRP A 122 -7.20 0.96 -5.03
CA TRP A 122 -8.55 0.71 -4.54
C TRP A 122 -9.44 1.95 -4.61
N MET A 123 -8.88 3.12 -4.32
CA MET A 123 -9.57 4.40 -4.42
C MET A 123 -9.97 4.70 -5.87
N PHE A 124 -9.04 4.60 -6.81
CA PHE A 124 -9.35 4.86 -8.21
C PHE A 124 -10.30 3.82 -8.80
N ALA A 125 -10.21 2.55 -8.37
CA ALA A 125 -11.15 1.52 -8.78
C ALA A 125 -12.57 1.82 -8.29
N ALA A 126 -12.72 2.35 -7.07
CA ALA A 126 -14.00 2.78 -6.52
C ALA A 126 -14.62 3.93 -7.35
N LEU A 127 -13.80 4.92 -7.71
CA LEU A 127 -14.25 6.09 -8.49
C LEU A 127 -14.61 5.75 -9.93
N LYS A 128 -13.88 4.82 -10.56
CA LYS A 128 -14.10 4.44 -11.96
C LYS A 128 -15.26 3.48 -12.17
N ALA A 129 -15.56 2.62 -11.20
CA ALA A 129 -16.52 1.53 -11.37
C ALA A 129 -17.93 1.97 -11.80
N PRO A 130 -18.53 3.06 -11.26
CA PRO A 130 -19.83 3.54 -11.71
C PRO A 130 -19.86 3.95 -13.18
N ALA A 131 -18.87 4.72 -13.64
CA ALA A 131 -18.81 5.20 -15.02
C ALA A 131 -18.55 4.06 -16.04
N LEU A 132 -17.93 2.95 -15.59
CA LEU A 132 -17.65 1.78 -16.44
C LEU A 132 -18.72 0.69 -16.33
N GLY A 133 -19.71 0.83 -15.44
CA GLY A 133 -20.71 -0.22 -15.20
C GLY A 133 -20.18 -1.54 -14.65
N SER A 134 -18.90 -1.59 -14.25
CA SER A 134 -18.21 -2.82 -13.88
C SER A 134 -17.02 -2.56 -12.97
N THR A 135 -17.04 -3.19 -11.79
CA THR A 135 -15.88 -3.24 -10.91
C THR A 135 -14.73 -4.07 -11.48
N GLY A 136 -15.03 -5.01 -12.40
CA GLY A 136 -14.02 -5.77 -13.12
C GLY A 136 -13.22 -4.87 -14.05
N ALA A 137 -13.92 -4.17 -14.95
CA ALA A 137 -13.32 -3.24 -15.90
C ALA A 137 -12.55 -2.10 -15.19
N ALA A 138 -13.09 -1.60 -14.07
CA ALA A 138 -12.39 -0.60 -13.27
C ALA A 138 -11.03 -1.08 -12.77
N LYS A 139 -10.95 -2.28 -12.19
CA LYS A 139 -9.69 -2.87 -11.73
C LYS A 139 -8.75 -3.17 -12.89
N GLU A 140 -9.27 -3.73 -13.97
CA GLU A 140 -8.48 -4.05 -15.17
C GLU A 140 -7.81 -2.80 -15.76
N SER A 141 -8.57 -1.69 -15.85
CA SER A 141 -8.04 -0.39 -16.31
C SER A 141 -6.93 0.20 -15.41
N LEU A 142 -6.75 -0.38 -14.21
CA LEU A 142 -5.77 0.03 -13.21
C LEU A 142 -4.78 -1.09 -12.86
N ASN A 143 -4.74 -2.18 -13.65
CA ASN A 143 -3.78 -3.26 -13.43
C ASN A 143 -2.34 -2.76 -13.50
N TRP A 144 -2.07 -1.78 -14.37
CA TRP A 144 -0.77 -1.11 -14.47
C TRP A 144 -0.32 -0.44 -13.17
N LEU A 145 -1.26 -0.10 -12.27
CA LEU A 145 -0.96 0.44 -10.95
C LEU A 145 -0.94 -0.68 -9.91
N ALA A 146 -1.99 -1.51 -9.85
CA ALA A 146 -2.14 -2.56 -8.85
C ALA A 146 -0.99 -3.56 -8.86
N VAL A 147 -0.66 -4.10 -10.03
CA VAL A 147 0.28 -5.21 -10.17
C VAL A 147 1.70 -4.81 -9.76
N PRO A 148 2.34 -3.79 -10.38
CA PRO A 148 3.72 -3.44 -10.02
C PRO A 148 3.82 -2.93 -8.59
N THR A 149 2.84 -2.20 -8.07
CA THR A 149 2.90 -1.70 -6.67
C THR A 149 2.73 -2.84 -5.67
N SER A 150 1.90 -3.84 -5.96
CA SER A 150 1.83 -5.08 -5.16
C SER A 150 3.18 -5.81 -5.15
N PHE A 151 3.81 -5.97 -6.32
CA PHE A 151 5.13 -6.61 -6.42
C PHE A 151 6.21 -5.85 -5.65
N LEU A 152 6.22 -4.53 -5.71
CA LEU A 152 7.15 -3.71 -4.93
C LEU A 152 6.92 -3.89 -3.43
N CYS A 153 5.67 -3.88 -2.96
CA CYS A 153 5.35 -4.05 -1.55
C CYS A 153 5.76 -5.44 -1.03
N ILE A 154 5.37 -6.50 -1.75
CA ILE A 154 5.68 -7.89 -1.39
C ILE A 154 7.19 -8.14 -1.52
N GLY A 155 7.81 -7.68 -2.60
CA GLY A 155 9.25 -7.81 -2.81
C GLY A 155 10.07 -7.10 -1.73
N GLY A 156 9.67 -5.90 -1.33
CA GLY A 156 10.28 -5.18 -0.21
C GLY A 156 10.12 -5.93 1.12
N LEU A 157 8.94 -6.49 1.40
CA LEU A 157 8.72 -7.33 2.57
C LEU A 157 9.62 -8.57 2.57
N LEU A 158 9.68 -9.28 1.45
CA LEU A 158 10.51 -10.48 1.30
C LEU A 158 12.01 -10.14 1.41
N ALA A 159 12.45 -8.97 0.93
CA ALA A 159 13.83 -8.52 1.06
C ALA A 159 14.19 -8.31 2.54
N VAL A 160 13.34 -7.59 3.31
CA VAL A 160 13.55 -7.42 4.75
C VAL A 160 13.56 -8.76 5.47
N LEU A 161 12.57 -9.63 5.19
CA LEU A 161 12.47 -10.95 5.81
C LEU A 161 13.71 -11.80 5.53
N SER A 162 14.12 -11.90 4.27
CA SER A 162 15.28 -12.68 3.86
C SER A 162 16.55 -12.19 4.54
N LYS A 163 16.74 -10.87 4.60
CA LYS A 163 17.93 -10.29 5.22
C LYS A 163 17.92 -10.46 6.74
N PHE A 164 16.77 -10.32 7.38
CA PHE A 164 16.58 -10.57 8.80
C PHE A 164 16.91 -12.02 9.15
N VAL A 165 16.30 -12.98 8.45
CA VAL A 165 16.53 -14.43 8.64
C VAL A 165 18.01 -14.74 8.45
N TYR A 166 18.62 -14.30 7.35
CA TYR A 166 20.04 -14.51 7.10
C TYR A 166 20.88 -14.07 8.31
N GLN A 167 20.73 -12.83 8.76
CA GLN A 167 21.51 -12.32 9.89
C GLN A 167 21.21 -13.02 11.23
N ALA A 168 19.95 -13.36 11.50
CA ALA A 168 19.55 -14.03 12.73
C ALA A 168 20.16 -15.44 12.85
N PHE A 169 20.33 -16.14 11.73
CA PHE A 169 20.83 -17.51 11.71
C PHE A 169 22.32 -17.64 11.37
N THR A 170 22.97 -16.62 10.78
CA THR A 170 24.41 -16.67 10.47
C THR A 170 25.29 -15.90 11.46
N SER A 171 24.77 -14.91 12.20
CA SER A 171 25.61 -14.09 13.09
C SER A 171 26.20 -14.82 14.31
N LYS A 172 25.75 -16.05 14.60
CA LYS A 172 26.38 -16.91 15.62
C LYS A 172 27.65 -17.61 15.14
N ALA A 173 27.88 -17.76 13.82
CA ALA A 173 29.07 -18.43 13.30
C ALA A 173 30.35 -17.60 13.52
N ASP A 174 30.25 -16.27 13.51
CA ASP A 174 31.41 -15.39 13.68
C ASP A 174 31.85 -15.24 15.14
N GLN A 175 30.95 -15.44 16.12
CA GLN A 175 31.32 -15.36 17.54
C GLN A 175 32.01 -16.62 18.07
N ALA A 176 31.85 -17.77 17.39
CA ALA A 176 32.54 -19.00 17.76
C ALA A 176 34.04 -18.98 17.38
N ASN A 177 34.42 -18.26 16.31
CA ASN A 177 35.82 -18.17 15.86
C ASN A 177 36.68 -17.21 16.69
N VAL A 178 36.07 -16.29 17.46
CA VAL A 178 36.80 -15.34 18.32
C VAL A 178 37.21 -15.99 19.66
N VAL A 179 36.54 -17.07 20.08
CA VAL A 179 36.81 -17.75 21.36
C VAL A 179 37.93 -18.80 21.24
N VAL A 180 38.34 -19.17 20.03
CA VAL A 180 39.38 -20.18 19.79
C VAL A 180 40.79 -19.56 19.65
N GLU A 181 40.91 -18.23 19.56
CA GLU A 181 42.19 -17.51 19.45
C GLU A 181 42.64 -16.79 20.75
N LEU A 182 42.08 -17.15 21.91
CA LEU A 182 42.55 -16.69 23.23
C LEU A 182 43.11 -17.87 24.05
#